data_AF-A0A815PG24-F1
#
_entry.id   AF-A0A815PG24-F1
#
_cell.length_a   1.000
_cell.length_b   1.000
_cell.length_c   1.000
_cell.angle_alpha   90.00
_cell.angle_beta   90.00
_cell.angle_gamma   90.00
#
_symmetry.space_group_name_H-M   'P 1'
#
loop_
_entity.id
_entity.type
_entity.pdbx_description
1 polymer ?
#
loop_
_entity_poly.entity_id
_entity_poly.type
_entity_poly.pdbx_seq_one_letter_code
_entity_poly.pdbx_strand_id
1 'polypeptide(L)'
;MAPKLWRFLPVGDLLVDIVLSRDLDSPLLQRELDAVNQWLQSNKLVHIMRDHPHHTMPMLAGLWGIHTRLNRTFSQEFFGMILDKNLQQKY
;
A
#
# COMPACT_ATOMS: atom_id res chain seq x y z
N MET A 1 -1.39 7.61 -17.31
CA MET A 1 -1.56 6.66 -16.20
C MET A 1 -2.94 6.86 -15.60
N ALA A 2 -3.69 5.81 -15.29
CA ALA A 2 -5.00 5.97 -14.65
C ALA A 2 -4.84 6.73 -13.31
N PRO A 3 -5.66 7.76 -13.02
CA PRO A 3 -5.51 8.58 -11.80
C PRO A 3 -5.51 7.75 -10.50
N LYS A 4 -6.22 6.63 -10.48
CA LYS A 4 -6.30 5.72 -9.32
C LYS A 4 -4.93 5.15 -8.91
N LEU A 5 -3.98 5.04 -9.84
CA LEU A 5 -2.66 4.45 -9.59
C LEU A 5 -1.68 5.40 -8.90
N TRP A 6 -2.02 6.69 -8.77
CA TRP A 6 -1.11 7.69 -8.22
C TRP A 6 -0.66 7.36 -6.80
N ARG A 7 -1.54 6.72 -6.02
CA ARG A 7 -1.27 6.26 -4.65
C ARG A 7 -0.15 5.22 -4.53
N PHE A 8 0.27 4.62 -5.65
CA PHE A 8 1.36 3.65 -5.69
C PHE A 8 2.69 4.24 -6.18
N LEU A 9 2.70 5.47 -6.71
CA LEU A 9 3.92 6.11 -7.20
C LEU A 9 5.08 6.12 -6.18
N PRO A 10 4.86 6.40 -4.88
CA PRO A 10 5.95 6.43 -3.91
C PRO A 10 6.65 5.08 -3.72
N VAL A 11 6.06 3.97 -4.15
CA VAL A 11 6.67 2.64 -4.04
C VAL A 11 7.92 2.51 -4.92
N GLY A 12 7.94 3.23 -6.05
CA GLY A 12 9.10 3.29 -6.96
C GLY A 12 10.18 4.29 -6.55
N ASP A 13 9.94 5.13 -5.53
CA ASP A 13 10.92 6.13 -5.09
C ASP A 13 11.96 5.48 -4.17
N LEU A 14 13.24 5.56 -4.56
CA LEU A 14 14.35 4.99 -3.80
C LEU A 14 14.65 5.75 -2.49
N LEU A 15 14.14 6.97 -2.34
CA LEU A 15 14.29 7.79 -1.14
C LEU A 15 13.17 7.55 -0.12
N VAL A 16 12.11 6.84 -0.49
CA VAL A 16 10.99 6.54 0.39
C VAL A 16 11.23 5.20 1.08
N ASP A 17 11.20 5.17 2.41
CA ASP A 17 11.41 3.94 3.22
C ASP A 17 10.14 3.16 3.52
N ILE A 18 9.03 3.87 3.60
CA ILE A 18 7.70 3.40 3.99
C ILE A 18 6.68 4.16 3.17
N VAL A 19 5.78 3.45 2.52
CA VAL A 19 4.60 3.99 1.85
C VAL A 19 3.37 3.57 2.63
N LEU A 20 2.47 4.51 2.88
CA LEU A 20 1.15 4.26 3.46
C LEU A 20 0.10 4.90 2.55
N SER A 21 -0.89 4.12 2.16
CA SER A 21 -2.09 4.61 1.49
C SER A 21 -3.25 4.51 2.46
N ARG A 22 -3.76 5.68 2.87
CA ARG A 22 -4.91 5.83 3.75
C ARG A 22 -5.91 6.77 3.06
N ASP A 23 -6.96 6.21 2.50
CA ASP A 23 -7.97 6.90 1.68
C ASP A 23 -9.37 6.51 2.20
N LEU A 24 -9.82 7.24 3.24
CA LEU A 24 -11.13 7.07 3.86
C LEU A 24 -11.70 8.44 4.25
N ASP A 25 -12.99 8.67 4.04
CA ASP A 25 -13.70 9.86 4.53
C ASP A 25 -14.09 9.74 6.01
N SER A 26 -13.18 9.23 6.83
CA SER A 26 -13.37 9.00 8.26
C SER A 26 -12.20 9.55 9.08
N PRO A 27 -12.40 9.84 10.38
CA PRO A 27 -11.30 10.12 11.30
C PRO A 27 -10.37 8.90 11.47
N LEU A 28 -9.12 9.16 11.85
CA LEU A 28 -8.21 8.10 12.29
C LEU A 28 -8.68 7.53 13.63
N LEU A 29 -8.81 6.21 13.68
CA LEU A 29 -9.20 5.47 14.88
C LEU A 29 -7.96 4.88 15.56
N GLN A 30 -7.99 4.79 16.89
CA GLN A 30 -6.87 4.27 17.67
C GLN A 30 -6.43 2.87 17.19
N ARG A 31 -7.38 2.00 16.83
CA ARG A 31 -7.08 0.66 16.29
C ARG A 31 -6.27 0.68 14.98
N GLU A 32 -6.48 1.68 14.12
CA GLU A 32 -5.73 1.82 12.87
C GLU A 32 -4.27 2.19 13.19
N LEU A 33 -4.09 3.13 14.12
CA LEU A 33 -2.78 3.55 14.61
C LEU A 33 -2.03 2.38 15.26
N ASP A 34 -2.70 1.63 16.12
CA ASP A 34 -2.10 0.47 16.81
C ASP A 34 -1.67 -0.61 15.81
N ALA A 35 -2.50 -0.89 14.79
CA ALA A 35 -2.18 -1.86 13.74
C ALA A 35 -0.99 -1.42 12.87
N VAL A 36 -0.91 -0.13 12.52
CA VAL A 36 0.24 0.43 11.80
C VAL A 36 1.50 0.37 12.66
N ASN A 37 1.44 0.75 13.94
CA ASN A 37 2.57 0.69 14.85
C ASN A 37 3.08 -0.75 15.05
N GLN A 38 2.17 -1.72 15.21
CA GLN A 38 2.53 -3.14 15.28
C GLN A 38 3.26 -3.59 14.01
N TRP A 39 2.79 -3.16 12.84
CA TRP A 39 3.45 -3.47 11.57
C TRP A 39 4.82 -2.79 11.44
N LEU A 40 4.94 -1.50 11.78
CA LEU A 40 6.20 -0.75 11.72
C LEU A 40 7.28 -1.34 12.64
N GLN A 41 6.89 -1.91 13.77
CA GLN A 41 7.79 -2.61 14.70
C GLN A 41 8.12 -4.04 14.26
N SER A 42 7.46 -4.54 13.21
CA SER A 42 7.68 -5.88 12.66
C SER A 42 8.70 -5.86 11.52
N ASN A 43 9.15 -7.04 11.09
CA ASN A 43 9.95 -7.21 9.87
C ASN A 43 9.09 -7.67 8.67
N LYS A 44 7.83 -7.22 8.59
CA LYS A 44 6.90 -7.59 7.52
C LYS A 44 6.91 -6.52 6.42
N LEU A 45 7.11 -6.94 5.18
CA LEU A 45 7.21 -6.03 4.03
C LEU A 45 5.91 -5.28 3.72
N VAL A 46 4.76 -5.92 3.88
CA VAL A 46 3.45 -5.40 3.47
C VAL A 46 2.47 -5.42 4.63
N HIS A 47 1.64 -4.39 4.72
CA HIS A 47 0.49 -4.28 5.59
C HIS A 47 -0.78 -4.04 4.78
N ILE A 48 -1.85 -4.76 5.11
CA ILE A 48 -3.19 -4.55 4.53
C ILE A 48 -4.17 -4.53 5.69
N MET A 49 -5.03 -3.52 5.73
CA MET A 49 -6.01 -3.35 6.80
C MET A 49 -7.43 -3.54 6.27
N ARG A 50 -8.27 -4.17 7.12
CA ARG A 50 -9.72 -4.32 6.92
C ARG A 50 -10.40 -3.94 8.23
N ASP A 51 -10.71 -2.66 8.36
CA ASP A 51 -11.31 -2.07 9.54
C ASP A 51 -12.86 -2.04 9.50
N HIS A 52 -13.48 -2.50 8.40
CA HIS A 52 -14.93 -2.57 8.22
C HIS A 52 -15.39 -3.96 7.68
N PRO A 53 -16.54 -4.52 8.11
CA PRO A 53 -17.05 -5.81 7.61
C PRO A 53 -17.27 -5.88 6.09
N HIS A 54 -17.49 -4.74 5.43
CA HIS A 54 -17.62 -4.65 3.97
C HIS A 54 -16.29 -4.55 3.21
N HIS A 55 -15.15 -4.52 3.91
CA HIS A 55 -13.82 -4.55 3.29
C HIS A 55 -13.45 -5.98 2.86
N THR A 56 -14.18 -6.50 1.87
CA THR A 56 -14.11 -7.92 1.42
C THR A 56 -13.04 -8.19 0.38
N MET A 57 -12.46 -7.16 -0.24
CA MET A 57 -11.42 -7.30 -1.25
C MET A 57 -10.09 -7.81 -0.63
N PRO A 58 -9.25 -8.59 -1.35
CA PRO A 58 -7.94 -9.02 -0.86
C PRO A 58 -7.00 -7.86 -0.50
N MET A 59 -7.13 -6.73 -1.18
CA MET A 59 -6.44 -5.49 -0.84
C MET A 59 -7.31 -4.31 -1.26
N LEU A 60 -7.58 -3.40 -0.35
CA LEU A 60 -8.18 -2.11 -0.70
C LEU A 60 -7.09 -1.16 -1.15
N ALA A 61 -7.39 -0.35 -2.16
CA ALA A 61 -6.46 0.66 -2.66
C ALA A 61 -6.13 1.74 -1.60
N GLY A 62 -6.98 1.90 -0.58
CA GLY A 62 -6.90 2.95 0.42
C GLY A 62 -6.47 2.53 1.82
N LEU A 63 -6.10 1.27 2.05
CA LEU A 63 -5.77 0.76 3.40
C LEU A 63 -4.63 -0.24 3.36
N TRP A 64 -3.44 0.23 2.97
CA TRP A 64 -2.25 -0.61 2.85
C TRP A 64 -0.95 0.16 3.13
N GLY A 65 0.11 -0.59 3.39
CA GLY A 65 1.46 -0.07 3.57
C GLY A 65 2.53 -1.00 3.00
N ILE A 66 3.63 -0.42 2.52
CA ILE A 66 4.82 -1.17 2.08
C ILE A 66 6.06 -0.57 2.73
N HIS A 67 6.85 -1.40 3.39
CA HIS A 67 8.12 -1.02 3.97
C HIS A 67 9.22 -1.24 2.92
N THR A 68 9.28 -0.33 1.96
CA THR A 68 10.13 -0.45 0.76
C THR A 68 11.60 -0.68 1.11
N ARG A 69 12.08 -0.18 2.26
CA ARG A 69 13.47 -0.36 2.72
C ARG A 69 13.81 -1.81 3.04
N LEU A 70 12.84 -2.61 3.48
CA LEU A 70 13.06 -4.03 3.77
C LEU A 70 13.31 -4.85 2.50
N ASN A 71 12.78 -4.42 1.35
CA ASN A 71 13.04 -5.07 0.06
C ASN A 71 12.84 -4.10 -1.12
N ARG A 72 13.92 -3.41 -1.51
CA ARG A 72 13.91 -2.46 -2.63
C ARG A 72 13.66 -3.14 -3.97
N THR A 73 14.26 -4.31 -4.18
CA THR A 73 14.10 -5.07 -5.43
C THR A 73 12.63 -5.40 -5.68
N PHE A 74 11.96 -6.00 -4.69
CA PHE A 74 10.53 -6.27 -4.77
C PHE A 74 9.72 -4.99 -5.02
N SER A 75 10.04 -3.90 -4.31
CA SER A 75 9.31 -2.63 -4.46
C SER A 75 9.39 -2.09 -5.89
N GLN A 76 10.57 -2.19 -6.53
CA GLN A 76 10.78 -1.77 -7.91
C GLN A 76 10.08 -2.69 -8.92
N GLU A 77 10.14 -4.01 -8.70
CA GLU A 77 9.40 -4.99 -9.53
C GLU A 77 7.90 -4.75 -9.47
N PHE A 78 7.35 -4.59 -8.26
CA PHE A 78 5.94 -4.29 -8.04
C PHE A 78 5.54 -2.95 -8.67
N PHE A 79 6.37 -1.91 -8.53
CA PHE A 79 6.14 -0.64 -9.20
C PHE A 79 6.10 -0.78 -10.73
N GLY A 80 7.02 -1.57 -11.30
CA GLY A 80 7.02 -1.92 -12.72
C GLY A 80 5.73 -2.61 -13.15
N MET A 81 5.23 -3.59 -12.38
CA MET A 81 3.96 -4.27 -12.64
C MET A 81 2.77 -3.30 -12.64
N ILE A 82 2.75 -2.33 -11.73
CA ILE A 82 1.69 -1.32 -11.66
C ILE A 82 1.67 -0.45 -12.91
N LEU A 83 2.84 -0.13 -13.48
CA LEU A 83 2.95 0.70 -14.67
C LEU A 83 2.74 -0.05 -15.99
N ASP A 84 2.68 -1.38 -15.97
CA ASP A 84 2.44 -2.19 -17.15
C ASP A 84 1.03 -1.97 -17.71
N LYS A 85 0.96 -1.36 -18.89
CA LYS A 85 -0.29 -1.05 -19.59
C LYS A 85 -1.07 -2.30 -19.99
N ASN A 86 -0.41 -3.43 -20.25
CA ASN A 86 -1.08 -4.67 -20.61
C ASN A 86 -1.81 -5.25 -19.40
N LEU A 87 -1.21 -5.17 -18.21
CA LEU A 87 -1.86 -5.58 -16.96
C LEU A 87 -3.01 -4.65 -16.59
N GLN A 88 -2.86 -3.33 -16.78
CA GLN A 88 -3.92 -2.33 -16.53
C GLN A 88 -5.15 -2.47 -17.44
N GLN A 89 -5.02 -3.08 -18.62
CA GLN A 89 -6.15 -3.30 -19.53
C GLN A 89 -6.85 -4.63 -19.28
N LYS A 90 -6.15 -5.57 -18.64
CA LYS A 90 -6.64 -6.93 -18.38
C LYS A 90 -7.55 -7.02 -17.14
N TYR A 91 -7.36 -6.12 -16.18
CA TYR A 91 -8.09 -6.05 -14.92
C TYR A 91 -8.62 -4.63 -14.69
#